data_AF-A0A2T4ARB6-F1
#
_entry.id   AF-A0A2T4ARB6-F1
#
_cell.length_a   1.000
_cell.length_b   1.000
_cell.length_c   1.000
_cell.angle_alpha   90.00
_cell.angle_beta   90.00
_cell.angle_gamma   90.00
#
_symmetry.space_group_name_H-M   'P 1'
#
loop_
_entity.id
_entity.type
_entity.pdbx_description
1 polymer ?
#
loop_
_entity_poly.entity_id
_entity_poly.type
_entity_poly.pdbx_seq_one_letter_code
_entity_poly.pdbx_strand_id
1 'polypeptide(L)'
;MFCSSLRQRKDWAPVVPALSRTTGSGWKETTLDGYDVSFALAPQSRHRQSFFRILLLSSEEAKTAAARARIERLSMLDGGKNIAVMLLLDQSGRVDSLVDLQMSIVTHGMASVPIIPMSSAAELVGRLDALRRQCAQAHTASVSRRRHAEEVAEIRGLASHCVHGQVLPPEHVDILTDVSAGLGSLAQLVFSVEGQRKICDLLGDAQGGRVISFFTHGHEANRRLSIWGQAQSSKGERDGHGQ
;
A
#
# COMPACT_ATOMS: atom_id res chain seq x y z
N MET A 1 -2.59 14.60 19.67
CA MET A 1 -2.41 15.96 20.20
C MET A 1 -3.67 16.76 19.96
N PHE A 2 -3.98 17.72 20.84
CA PHE A 2 -5.06 18.69 20.63
C PHE A 2 -4.60 20.08 21.04
N CYS A 3 -5.23 21.11 20.47
CA CYS A 3 -4.87 22.50 20.65
C CYS A 3 -5.33 23.03 22.01
N SER A 4 -4.45 23.74 22.72
CA SER A 4 -4.76 24.39 23.99
C SER A 4 -5.85 25.46 23.89
N SER A 5 -6.05 26.04 22.70
CA SER A 5 -7.12 27.01 22.43
C SER A 5 -8.53 26.45 22.63
N LEU A 6 -8.70 25.11 22.63
CA LEU A 6 -9.99 24.47 22.88
C LEU A 6 -10.57 24.82 24.26
N ARG A 7 -9.74 25.15 25.25
CA ARG A 7 -10.20 25.59 26.59
C ARG A 7 -10.94 26.92 26.58
N GLN A 8 -10.65 27.77 25.60
CA GLN A 8 -11.24 29.11 25.48
C GLN A 8 -12.50 29.12 24.61
N ARG A 9 -12.76 28.02 23.90
CA ARG A 9 -13.89 27.89 22.97
C ARG A 9 -15.07 27.27 23.71
N LYS A 10 -16.11 28.05 23.96
CA LYS A 10 -17.28 27.68 24.78
C LYS A 10 -17.82 26.28 24.48
N ASP A 11 -17.98 25.95 23.20
CA ASP A 11 -18.59 24.69 22.77
C ASP A 11 -17.66 23.46 22.94
N TRP A 12 -16.34 23.71 23.02
CA TRP A 12 -15.32 22.66 23.08
C TRP A 12 -14.66 22.53 24.45
N ALA A 13 -14.64 23.59 25.27
CA ALA A 13 -14.03 23.56 26.60
C ALA A 13 -14.50 22.38 27.48
N PRO A 14 -15.80 21.96 27.47
CA PRO A 14 -16.27 20.82 28.25
C PRO A 14 -15.63 19.48 27.89
N VAL A 15 -15.13 19.31 26.65
CA VAL A 15 -14.53 18.04 26.19
C VAL A 15 -13.06 17.90 26.57
N VAL A 16 -12.39 19.02 26.88
CA VAL A 16 -10.95 19.03 27.17
C VAL A 16 -10.58 18.07 28.33
N PRO A 17 -11.30 18.04 29.48
CA PRO A 17 -11.02 17.07 30.52
C PRO A 17 -11.17 15.60 30.07
N ALA A 18 -12.12 15.31 29.17
CA ALA A 18 -12.30 13.95 28.64
C ALA A 18 -11.14 13.54 27.72
N LEU A 19 -10.66 14.45 26.87
CA LEU A 19 -9.46 14.24 26.05
C LEU A 19 -8.22 14.01 26.92
N SER A 20 -8.02 14.80 27.98
CA SER A 20 -6.88 14.65 28.88
C SER A 20 -6.90 13.35 29.69
N ARG A 21 -8.09 12.83 30.02
CA ARG A 21 -8.26 11.62 30.85
C ARG A 21 -8.22 10.31 30.07
N THR A 22 -8.16 10.33 28.74
CA THR A 22 -8.22 9.10 27.94
C THR A 22 -6.99 8.23 28.22
N THR A 23 -7.16 7.18 29.02
CA THR A 23 -6.08 6.27 29.43
C THR A 23 -5.70 5.34 28.27
N GLY A 24 -4.39 5.21 28.01
CA GLY A 24 -3.83 4.27 27.02
C GLY A 24 -3.38 4.87 25.69
N SER A 25 -3.86 6.06 25.27
CA SER A 25 -3.38 6.70 24.02
C SER A 25 -3.11 8.21 24.09
N GLY A 26 -3.26 8.83 25.27
CA GLY A 26 -2.59 10.07 25.66
C GLY A 26 -2.75 11.22 24.67
N TRP A 27 -3.97 11.70 24.48
CA TRP A 27 -4.18 12.98 23.80
C TRP A 27 -3.40 14.07 24.58
N LYS A 28 -2.27 14.49 24.01
CA LYS A 28 -1.43 15.55 24.60
C LYS A 28 -1.95 16.92 24.17
N GLU A 29 -2.19 17.78 25.14
CA GLU A 29 -2.46 19.19 24.90
C GLU A 29 -1.18 19.90 24.46
N THR A 30 -1.27 20.72 23.42
CA THR A 30 -0.14 21.50 22.88
C THR A 30 -0.69 22.71 22.12
N THR A 31 0.16 23.66 21.77
CA THR A 31 -0.19 24.67 20.77
C THR A 31 -0.09 24.03 19.38
N LEU A 32 -1.17 24.08 18.62
CA LEU A 32 -1.22 23.64 17.22
C LEU A 32 -1.55 24.86 16.37
N ASP A 33 -0.80 25.06 15.28
CA ASP A 33 -1.08 26.13 14.32
C ASP A 33 -1.90 25.59 13.15
N GLY A 34 -3.03 26.24 12.86
CA GLY A 34 -3.89 25.92 11.72
C GLY A 34 -4.85 24.74 11.89
N TYR A 35 -4.78 23.97 12.97
CA TYR A 35 -5.72 22.86 13.25
C TYR A 35 -5.91 22.61 14.75
N ASP A 36 -6.96 21.88 15.11
CA ASP A 36 -7.39 21.70 16.50
C ASP A 36 -6.98 20.36 17.08
N VAL A 37 -6.93 19.31 16.25
CA VAL A 37 -6.55 17.96 16.68
C VAL A 37 -5.63 17.35 15.63
N SER A 38 -4.65 16.58 16.09
CA SER A 38 -3.82 15.76 15.20
C SER A 38 -3.40 14.44 15.83
N PHE A 39 -3.24 13.41 15.02
CA PHE A 39 -2.67 12.14 15.45
C PHE A 39 -1.78 11.54 14.36
N ALA A 40 -0.79 10.77 14.80
CA ALA A 40 0.10 10.08 13.87
C ALA A 40 -0.66 8.95 13.17
N LEU A 41 -0.47 8.87 11.86
CA LEU A 41 -0.84 7.70 11.07
C LEU A 41 0.26 6.66 11.16
N ALA A 42 -0.10 5.40 10.91
CA ALA A 42 0.88 4.33 10.81
C ALA A 42 1.97 4.71 9.78
N PRO A 43 3.25 4.45 10.08
CA PRO A 43 4.34 4.90 9.22
C PRO A 43 4.22 4.27 7.83
N GLN A 44 4.10 5.10 6.79
CA GLN A 44 4.07 4.64 5.40
C GLN A 44 5.47 4.28 4.86
N SER A 45 6.53 4.78 5.49
CA SER A 45 7.93 4.46 5.19
C SER A 45 8.81 4.72 6.42
N ARG A 46 10.03 4.16 6.44
CA ARG A 46 11.01 4.37 7.53
C ARG A 46 11.43 5.84 7.72
N HIS A 47 11.10 6.73 6.79
CA HIS A 47 11.64 8.09 6.74
C HIS A 47 10.60 9.22 6.83
N ARG A 48 9.29 8.93 6.81
CA ARG A 48 8.26 9.97 6.95
C ARG A 48 7.08 9.54 7.82
N GLN A 49 6.92 10.24 8.94
CA GLN A 49 5.72 10.18 9.77
C GLN A 49 4.63 11.05 9.14
N SER A 50 3.46 10.46 8.89
CA SER A 50 2.28 11.19 8.40
C SER A 50 1.33 11.47 9.54
N PHE A 51 0.60 12.59 9.47
CA PHE A 51 -0.35 12.98 10.50
C PHE A 51 -1.73 13.18 9.88
N PHE A 52 -2.75 12.78 10.63
CA PHE A 52 -4.11 13.20 10.38
C PHE A 52 -4.40 14.48 11.14
N ARG A 53 -5.00 15.49 10.51
CA ARG A 53 -5.26 16.82 11.08
C ARG A 53 -6.73 17.19 10.98
N ILE A 54 -7.27 17.77 12.03
CA ILE A 54 -8.71 18.01 12.15
C ILE A 54 -8.94 19.43 12.63
N LEU A 55 -9.86 20.13 11.96
CA LEU A 55 -10.49 21.34 12.48
C LEU A 55 -11.79 20.96 13.19
N LEU A 56 -11.97 21.48 14.39
CA LEU A 56 -13.23 21.42 15.12
C LEU A 56 -13.95 22.73 14.85
N LEU A 57 -15.22 22.71 14.50
CA LEU A 57 -16.03 23.93 14.30
C LEU A 57 -17.40 23.73 14.94
N SER A 58 -17.86 24.72 15.71
CA SER A 58 -19.28 24.81 16.04
C SER A 58 -20.08 25.39 14.89
N SER A 59 -21.40 25.17 14.91
CA SER A 59 -22.33 25.71 13.93
C SER A 59 -22.17 27.23 13.72
N GLU A 60 -21.90 27.98 14.78
CA GLU A 60 -21.69 29.43 14.70
C GLU A 60 -20.30 29.78 14.16
N GLU A 61 -19.25 29.07 14.60
CA GLU A 61 -17.89 29.29 14.10
C GLU A 61 -17.81 29.01 12.59
N ALA A 62 -18.50 27.98 12.10
CA ALA A 62 -18.49 27.55 10.69
C ALA A 62 -18.95 28.64 9.71
N LYS A 63 -19.75 29.61 10.16
CA LYS A 63 -20.27 30.72 9.36
C LYS A 63 -19.28 31.88 9.20
N THR A 64 -18.16 31.85 9.93
CA THR A 64 -17.23 32.98 9.99
C THR A 64 -16.19 32.93 8.86
N ALA A 65 -15.76 34.12 8.41
CA ALA A 65 -14.63 34.24 7.47
C ALA A 65 -13.33 33.64 8.05
N ALA A 66 -13.14 33.73 9.37
CA ALA A 66 -12.01 33.14 10.07
C ALA A 66 -12.00 31.60 9.95
N ALA A 67 -13.16 30.95 10.12
CA ALA A 67 -13.27 29.50 9.93
C ALA A 67 -12.99 29.09 8.50
N ARG A 68 -13.52 29.82 7.51
CA ARG A 68 -13.16 29.60 6.09
C ARG A 68 -11.66 29.64 5.88
N ALA A 69 -10.98 30.70 6.33
CA ALA A 69 -9.53 30.84 6.14
C ALA A 69 -8.74 29.71 6.83
N ARG A 70 -9.27 29.15 7.93
CA ARG A 70 -8.68 27.96 8.57
C ARG A 70 -8.88 26.72 7.71
N ILE A 71 -10.06 26.51 7.13
CA ILE A 71 -10.36 25.35 6.26
C ILE A 71 -9.52 25.41 4.98
N GLU A 72 -9.41 26.59 4.37
CA GLU A 72 -8.57 26.79 3.18
C GLU A 72 -7.11 26.43 3.47
N ARG A 73 -6.55 26.94 4.57
CA ARG A 73 -5.21 26.56 5.02
C ARG A 73 -5.09 25.06 5.28
N LEU A 74 -6.07 24.45 5.95
CA LEU A 74 -6.09 23.01 6.19
C LEU A 74 -6.07 22.23 4.86
N SER A 75 -6.82 22.67 3.85
CA SER A 75 -6.89 22.03 2.52
C SER A 75 -5.58 22.06 1.76
N MET A 76 -4.73 23.05 2.03
CA MET A 76 -3.39 23.16 1.43
C MET A 76 -2.34 22.27 2.12
N LEU A 77 -2.61 21.76 3.32
CA LEU A 77 -1.65 20.91 4.05
C LEU A 77 -1.56 19.51 3.44
N ASP A 78 -0.34 19.02 3.24
CA ASP A 78 -0.02 17.68 2.72
C ASP A 78 -0.81 17.31 1.43
N GLY A 79 -1.10 18.32 0.59
CA GLY A 79 -1.88 18.16 -0.64
C GLY A 79 -3.34 17.80 -0.41
N GLY A 80 -3.94 18.25 0.69
CA GLY A 80 -5.35 18.01 1.05
C GLY A 80 -5.61 16.59 1.57
N LYS A 81 -4.56 15.85 1.95
CA LYS A 81 -4.67 14.47 2.42
C LYS A 81 -4.68 14.41 3.95
N ASN A 82 -5.37 13.40 4.49
CA ASN A 82 -5.42 13.14 5.93
C ASN A 82 -5.92 14.34 6.74
N ILE A 83 -6.89 15.06 6.19
CA ILE A 83 -7.53 16.19 6.84
C ILE A 83 -9.03 15.94 7.00
N ALA A 84 -9.64 16.57 8.00
CA ALA A 84 -11.09 16.62 8.14
C ALA A 84 -11.55 17.87 8.90
N VAL A 85 -12.83 18.20 8.74
CA VAL A 85 -13.56 19.10 9.63
C VAL A 85 -14.53 18.26 10.45
N MET A 86 -14.54 18.40 11.77
CA MET A 86 -15.62 17.88 12.62
C MET A 86 -16.52 19.04 13.01
N LEU A 87 -17.77 19.00 12.56
CA LEU A 87 -18.76 20.06 12.74
C LEU A 87 -19.73 19.68 13.86
N LEU A 88 -19.78 20.49 14.93
CA LEU A 88 -20.80 20.39 15.95
C LEU A 88 -22.08 21.08 15.47
N LEU A 89 -23.12 20.28 15.24
CA LEU A 89 -24.43 20.73 14.79
C LEU A 89 -25.18 21.48 15.89
N ASP A 90 -26.14 22.31 15.47
CA ASP A 90 -27.04 22.99 16.41
C ASP A 90 -27.94 21.96 17.11
N GLN A 91 -28.19 22.17 18.41
CA GLN A 91 -29.07 21.34 19.23
C GLN A 91 -30.54 21.39 18.77
N SER A 92 -30.90 22.37 17.94
CA SER A 92 -32.21 22.44 17.30
C SER A 92 -32.46 21.32 16.25
N GLY A 93 -31.46 20.48 15.97
CA GLY A 93 -31.56 19.39 14.99
C GLY A 93 -31.51 19.86 13.53
N ARG A 94 -31.33 21.17 13.31
CA ARG A 94 -31.16 21.75 11.98
C ARG A 94 -29.77 21.46 11.44
N VAL A 95 -29.71 21.08 10.17
CA VAL A 95 -28.46 20.77 9.44
C VAL A 95 -28.01 21.94 8.57
N ASP A 96 -28.60 23.13 8.74
CA ASP A 96 -28.32 24.32 7.93
C ASP A 96 -26.82 24.64 7.90
N SER A 97 -26.14 24.60 9.05
CA SER A 97 -24.71 24.85 9.13
C SER A 97 -23.84 23.80 8.42
N LEU A 98 -24.31 22.56 8.31
CA LEU A 98 -23.64 21.53 7.52
C LEU A 98 -23.78 21.84 6.02
N VAL A 99 -24.99 22.16 5.57
CA VAL A 99 -25.28 22.48 4.17
C VAL A 99 -24.54 23.75 3.75
N ASP A 100 -24.60 24.80 4.56
CA ASP A 100 -23.90 26.06 4.34
C ASP A 100 -22.39 25.86 4.24
N LEU A 101 -21.83 25.03 5.14
CA LEU A 101 -20.41 24.73 5.13
C LEU A 101 -20.01 23.91 3.88
N GLN A 102 -20.82 22.93 3.50
CA GLN A 102 -20.61 22.16 2.26
C GLN A 102 -20.63 23.06 1.03
N MET A 103 -21.63 23.94 0.93
CA MET A 103 -21.72 24.91 -0.17
C MET A 103 -20.53 25.87 -0.16
N SER A 104 -20.09 26.35 1.00
CA SER A 104 -18.92 27.23 1.13
C SER A 104 -17.63 26.55 0.65
N ILE A 105 -17.41 25.28 1.00
CA ILE A 105 -16.25 24.49 0.56
C ILE A 105 -16.26 24.33 -0.97
N VAL A 106 -17.39 23.92 -1.54
CA VAL A 106 -17.55 23.70 -2.99
C VAL A 106 -17.33 24.99 -3.77
N THR A 107 -17.99 26.08 -3.37
CA THR A 107 -17.94 27.37 -4.08
C THR A 107 -16.56 28.01 -4.06
N HIS A 108 -15.68 27.61 -3.13
CA HIS A 108 -14.36 28.23 -2.96
C HIS A 108 -13.22 27.31 -3.40
N GLY A 109 -13.53 26.21 -4.09
CA GLY A 109 -12.52 25.31 -4.64
C GLY A 109 -11.65 24.64 -3.57
N MET A 110 -12.10 24.62 -2.31
CA MET A 110 -11.41 23.91 -1.24
C MET A 110 -11.62 22.41 -1.48
N ALA A 111 -10.61 21.75 -2.06
CA ALA A 111 -10.64 20.34 -2.43
C ALA A 111 -11.31 19.49 -1.34
N SER A 112 -12.32 18.68 -1.72
CA SER A 112 -13.22 17.87 -0.89
C SER A 112 -12.76 17.61 0.56
N VAL A 113 -12.82 18.62 1.42
CA VAL A 113 -12.47 18.47 2.84
C VAL A 113 -13.63 17.72 3.48
N PRO A 114 -13.42 16.50 4.00
CA PRO A 114 -14.52 15.73 4.55
C PRO A 114 -15.04 16.41 5.81
N ILE A 115 -16.36 16.60 5.88
CA ILE A 115 -17.05 17.09 7.06
C ILE A 115 -17.67 15.92 7.80
N ILE A 116 -17.33 15.78 9.07
CA ILE A 116 -17.86 14.78 9.99
C ILE A 116 -18.83 15.50 10.94
N PRO A 117 -20.15 15.40 10.74
CA PRO A 117 -21.12 16.03 11.62
C PRO A 117 -21.18 15.32 12.97
N MET A 118 -21.36 16.08 14.04
CA MET A 118 -21.52 15.61 15.43
C MET A 118 -22.70 16.33 16.07
N SER A 119 -23.57 15.58 16.75
CA SER A 119 -24.73 16.16 17.43
C SER A 119 -24.38 16.70 18.83
N SER A 120 -23.27 16.22 19.40
CA SER A 120 -22.76 16.68 20.69
C SER A 120 -21.23 16.67 20.74
N ALA A 121 -20.64 17.63 21.45
CA ALA A 121 -19.20 17.64 21.73
C ALA A 121 -18.73 16.40 22.53
N ALA A 122 -19.63 15.74 23.26
CA ALA A 122 -19.34 14.51 23.98
C ALA A 122 -18.95 13.34 23.04
N GLU A 123 -19.39 13.37 21.78
CA GLU A 123 -19.05 12.34 20.78
C GLU A 123 -17.59 12.41 20.32
N LEU A 124 -16.92 13.55 20.54
CA LEU A 124 -15.62 13.84 19.93
C LEU A 124 -14.59 12.75 20.21
N VAL A 125 -14.42 12.35 21.49
CA VAL A 125 -13.41 11.36 21.87
C VAL A 125 -13.67 10.02 21.17
N GLY A 126 -14.91 9.54 21.21
CA GLY A 126 -15.30 8.28 20.57
C GLY A 126 -15.10 8.31 19.05
N ARG A 127 -15.42 9.44 18.40
CA ARG A 127 -15.22 9.63 16.95
C ARG A 127 -13.75 9.72 16.57
N LEU A 128 -12.92 10.40 17.36
CA LEU A 128 -11.48 10.45 17.14
C LEU A 128 -10.85 9.05 17.26
N ASP A 129 -11.26 8.26 18.24
CA ASP A 129 -10.77 6.89 18.41
C ASP A 129 -11.24 5.97 17.28
N ALA A 130 -12.49 6.09 16.84
CA ALA A 130 -13.00 5.36 15.69
C ALA A 130 -12.23 5.71 14.41
N LEU A 131 -11.99 7.00 14.18
CA LEU A 131 -11.25 7.48 13.02
C LEU A 131 -9.80 6.98 13.03
N ARG A 132 -9.12 7.01 14.19
CA ARG A 132 -7.78 6.44 14.35
C ARG A 132 -7.73 4.96 13.98
N ARG A 133 -8.71 4.17 14.44
CA ARG A 133 -8.82 2.74 14.11
C ARG A 133 -9.06 2.52 12.62
N GLN A 134 -9.96 3.29 12.01
CA GLN A 134 -10.24 3.21 10.58
C GLN A 134 -8.99 3.53 9.75
N CYS A 135 -8.24 4.58 10.11
CA CYS A 135 -6.98 4.90 9.45
C CYS A 135 -5.95 3.77 9.57
N ALA A 136 -5.83 3.15 10.75
CA ALA A 136 -4.92 2.02 10.95
C ALA A 136 -5.31 0.80 10.10
N GLN A 137 -6.61 0.47 10.04
CA GLN A 137 -7.14 -0.64 9.24
C GLN A 137 -6.99 -0.41 7.73
N ALA A 138 -7.26 0.80 7.25
CA ALA A 138 -7.06 1.16 5.85
C ALA A 138 -5.58 1.03 5.47
N HIS A 139 -4.67 1.41 6.38
CA HIS A 139 -3.25 1.25 6.16
C HIS A 139 -2.83 -0.22 6.07
N THR A 140 -3.24 -1.08 7.01
CA THR A 140 -2.88 -2.51 6.95
C THR A 140 -3.40 -3.19 5.68
N ALA A 141 -4.63 -2.87 5.25
CA ALA A 141 -5.21 -3.36 4.00
C ALA A 141 -4.49 -2.84 2.73
N SER A 142 -3.88 -1.66 2.79
CA SER A 142 -3.06 -1.14 1.69
C SER A 142 -1.70 -1.83 1.62
N VAL A 143 -1.08 -2.07 2.78
CA VAL A 143 0.23 -2.75 2.87
C VAL A 143 0.11 -4.21 2.44
N SER A 144 -0.95 -4.91 2.84
CA SER A 144 -1.18 -6.30 2.40
C SER A 144 -1.36 -6.40 0.89
N ARG A 145 -2.18 -5.52 0.29
CA ARG A 145 -2.36 -5.47 -1.17
C ARG A 145 -1.06 -5.17 -1.91
N ARG A 146 -0.26 -4.24 -1.40
CA ARG A 146 1.04 -3.90 -1.99
C ARG A 146 1.99 -5.09 -1.94
N ARG A 147 2.11 -5.76 -0.79
CA ARG A 147 2.93 -6.97 -0.65
C ARG A 147 2.49 -8.07 -1.61
N HIS A 148 1.18 -8.29 -1.74
CA HIS A 148 0.66 -9.28 -2.67
C HIS A 148 1.00 -8.92 -4.13
N ALA A 149 0.88 -7.66 -4.52
CA ALA A 149 1.27 -7.22 -5.86
C ALA A 149 2.79 -7.36 -6.12
N GLU A 150 3.62 -7.05 -5.13
CA GLU A 150 5.08 -7.25 -5.18
C GLU A 150 5.42 -8.74 -5.29
N GLU A 151 4.79 -9.61 -4.50
CA GLU A 151 4.95 -11.06 -4.55
C GLU A 151 4.53 -11.64 -5.91
N VAL A 152 3.40 -11.20 -6.46
CA VAL A 152 2.95 -11.61 -7.80
C VAL A 152 3.94 -11.15 -8.89
N ALA A 153 4.48 -9.93 -8.76
CA ALA A 153 5.49 -9.44 -9.70
C ALA A 153 6.80 -10.23 -9.61
N GLU A 154 7.24 -10.60 -8.40
CA GLU A 154 8.41 -11.47 -8.19
C GLU A 154 8.19 -12.87 -8.78
N ILE A 155 7.03 -13.47 -8.54
CA ILE A 155 6.66 -14.79 -9.10
C ILE A 155 6.66 -14.73 -10.63
N ARG A 156 6.08 -13.69 -11.24
CA ARG A 156 6.11 -13.48 -12.69
C ARG A 156 7.54 -13.32 -13.20
N GLY A 157 8.36 -12.53 -12.51
CA GLY A 157 9.77 -12.36 -12.84
C GLY A 157 10.52 -13.69 -12.84
N LEU A 158 10.38 -14.48 -11.79
CA LEU A 158 11.00 -15.80 -11.70
C LEU A 158 10.47 -16.77 -12.77
N ALA A 159 9.15 -16.82 -12.98
CA ALA A 159 8.53 -17.68 -13.98
C ALA A 159 9.02 -17.37 -15.40
N SER A 160 9.32 -16.11 -15.72
CA SER A 160 9.90 -15.71 -17.01
C SER A 160 11.27 -16.35 -17.30
N HIS A 161 12.00 -16.72 -16.24
CA HIS A 161 13.30 -17.37 -16.30
C HIS A 161 13.24 -18.90 -16.14
N CYS A 162 12.07 -19.47 -15.83
CA CYS A 162 11.87 -20.91 -15.72
C CYS A 162 11.74 -21.60 -17.09
N VAL A 163 12.69 -21.32 -17.98
CA VAL A 163 12.70 -21.75 -19.38
C VAL A 163 14.14 -21.92 -19.86
N HIS A 164 14.40 -22.87 -20.76
CA HIS A 164 15.69 -22.95 -21.44
C HIS A 164 15.83 -21.91 -22.55
N GLY A 165 16.96 -21.19 -22.57
CA GLY A 165 17.29 -20.22 -23.61
C GLY A 165 16.81 -18.81 -23.26
N GLN A 166 16.18 -18.12 -24.22
CA GLN A 166 15.65 -16.77 -24.01
C GLN A 166 14.51 -16.73 -22.99
N VAL A 167 14.36 -15.63 -22.27
CA VAL A 167 13.23 -15.45 -21.33
C VAL A 167 11.88 -15.62 -22.03
N LEU A 168 10.89 -16.12 -21.28
CA LEU A 168 9.54 -16.23 -21.80
C LEU A 168 8.94 -14.83 -22.05
N PRO A 169 8.21 -14.65 -23.15
CA PRO A 169 7.41 -13.44 -23.37
C PRO A 169 6.35 -13.23 -22.27
N PRO A 170 5.96 -11.98 -21.97
CA PRO A 170 5.01 -11.67 -20.90
C PRO A 170 3.69 -12.44 -20.99
N GLU A 171 3.15 -12.63 -22.19
CA GLU A 171 1.89 -13.34 -22.41
C GLU A 171 1.97 -14.83 -22.04
N HIS A 172 3.13 -15.46 -22.21
CA HIS A 172 3.36 -16.85 -21.81
C HIS A 172 3.58 -16.97 -20.29
N VAL A 173 4.18 -15.94 -19.68
CA VAL A 173 4.35 -15.85 -18.23
C VAL A 173 2.99 -15.71 -17.54
N ASP A 174 2.12 -14.84 -18.07
CA ASP A 174 0.75 -14.66 -17.57
C ASP A 174 -0.01 -16.00 -17.54
N ILE A 175 0.00 -16.71 -18.67
CA ILE A 175 -0.63 -18.04 -18.80
C ILE A 175 -0.08 -19.01 -17.76
N LEU A 176 1.24 -19.06 -17.55
CA LEU A 176 1.86 -19.96 -16.57
C LEU A 176 1.50 -19.61 -15.13
N THR A 177 1.45 -18.33 -14.79
CA THR A 177 1.08 -17.86 -13.46
C THR A 177 -0.41 -18.01 -13.17
N ASP A 178 -1.26 -18.08 -14.19
CA ASP A 178 -2.70 -18.33 -14.04
C ASP A 178 -3.01 -19.81 -13.82
N VAL A 179 -2.27 -20.71 -14.45
CA VAL A 179 -2.51 -22.16 -14.34
C VAL A 179 -1.76 -22.84 -13.19
N SER A 180 -0.89 -22.12 -12.51
CA SER A 180 -0.14 -22.63 -11.35
C SER A 180 -0.26 -21.68 -10.17
N ALA A 181 -0.48 -22.21 -8.97
CA ALA A 181 -0.55 -21.40 -7.74
C ALA A 181 0.84 -20.93 -7.25
N GLY A 182 1.81 -20.77 -8.16
CA GLY A 182 3.21 -20.49 -7.90
C GLY A 182 4.17 -21.55 -8.44
N LEU A 183 5.48 -21.30 -8.33
CA LEU A 183 6.54 -22.10 -8.96
C LEU A 183 6.56 -23.58 -8.51
N GLY A 184 6.19 -23.86 -7.25
CA GLY A 184 6.08 -25.24 -6.77
C GLY A 184 4.96 -26.02 -7.45
N SER A 185 3.81 -25.36 -7.68
CA SER A 185 2.69 -25.94 -8.44
C SER A 185 3.04 -26.09 -9.92
N LEU A 186 3.79 -25.15 -10.50
CA LEU A 186 4.32 -25.27 -11.85
C LEU A 186 5.26 -26.48 -11.98
N ALA A 187 6.18 -26.68 -11.04
CA ALA A 187 7.06 -27.84 -11.03
C ALA A 187 6.26 -29.16 -10.97
N GLN A 188 5.24 -29.24 -10.12
CA GLN A 188 4.35 -30.41 -10.04
C GLN A 188 3.66 -30.70 -11.38
N LEU A 189 3.17 -29.67 -12.09
CA LEU A 189 2.60 -29.84 -13.44
C LEU A 189 3.64 -30.40 -14.40
N VAL A 190 4.86 -29.86 -14.41
CA VAL A 190 5.95 -30.30 -15.30
C VAL A 190 6.37 -31.75 -15.03
N PHE A 191 6.29 -32.26 -13.80
CA PHE A 191 6.64 -33.65 -13.49
C PHE A 191 5.50 -34.65 -13.73
N SER A 192 4.35 -34.20 -14.24
CA SER A 192 3.21 -35.07 -14.58
C SER A 192 2.97 -35.10 -16.10
N VAL A 193 2.64 -36.27 -16.66
CA VAL A 193 2.37 -36.41 -18.11
C VAL A 193 1.18 -35.54 -18.54
N GLU A 194 0.15 -35.47 -17.70
CA GLU A 194 -1.02 -34.64 -17.95
C GLU A 194 -0.71 -33.14 -17.86
N GLY A 195 0.08 -32.72 -16.87
CA GLY A 195 0.52 -31.34 -16.73
C GLY A 195 1.47 -30.90 -17.84
N GLN A 196 2.36 -31.76 -18.33
CA GLN A 196 3.19 -31.48 -19.50
C GLN A 196 2.34 -31.23 -20.75
N ARG A 197 1.35 -32.09 -21.01
CA ARG A 197 0.40 -31.89 -22.12
C ARG A 197 -0.31 -30.56 -21.99
N LYS A 198 -0.85 -30.27 -20.79
CA LYS A 198 -1.54 -29.00 -20.50
C LYS A 198 -0.65 -27.77 -20.73
N ILE A 199 0.64 -27.83 -20.36
CA ILE A 199 1.60 -26.75 -20.59
C ILE A 199 1.83 -26.55 -22.10
N CYS A 200 2.01 -27.63 -22.86
CA CYS A 200 2.17 -27.54 -24.32
C CYS A 200 0.90 -27.06 -25.03
N ASP A 201 -0.28 -27.48 -24.59
CA ASP A 201 -1.57 -27.04 -25.17
C ASP A 201 -1.76 -25.52 -25.01
N LEU A 202 -1.28 -24.94 -23.91
CA LEU A 202 -1.45 -23.52 -23.57
C LEU A 202 -0.35 -22.62 -24.16
N LEU A 203 0.89 -23.10 -24.21
CA LEU A 203 2.05 -22.31 -24.67
C LEU A 203 2.50 -22.66 -26.09
N GLY A 204 1.96 -23.73 -26.68
CA GLY A 204 2.48 -24.39 -27.87
C GLY A 204 3.72 -25.25 -27.57
N ASP A 205 3.93 -26.28 -28.38
CA ASP A 205 5.00 -27.27 -28.19
C ASP A 205 6.40 -26.66 -28.07
N ALA A 206 6.66 -25.58 -28.83
CA ALA A 206 7.96 -24.91 -28.83
C ALA A 206 8.27 -24.22 -27.49
N GLN A 207 7.31 -23.49 -26.90
CA GLN A 207 7.54 -22.81 -25.62
C GLN A 207 7.33 -23.76 -24.44
N GLY A 208 6.30 -24.60 -24.50
CA GLY A 208 6.02 -25.62 -23.49
C GLY A 208 7.19 -26.58 -23.30
N GLY A 209 7.79 -27.07 -24.39
CA GLY A 209 8.96 -27.95 -24.34
C GLY A 209 10.18 -27.30 -23.65
N ARG A 210 10.38 -25.99 -23.84
CA ARG A 210 11.50 -25.26 -23.21
C ARG A 210 11.31 -25.08 -21.71
N VAL A 211 10.06 -24.89 -21.26
CA VAL A 211 9.70 -24.84 -19.83
C VAL A 211 9.88 -26.21 -19.21
N ILE A 212 9.34 -27.26 -19.84
CA ILE A 212 9.46 -28.64 -19.35
C ILE A 212 10.93 -29.05 -19.22
N SER A 213 11.73 -28.75 -20.24
CA SER A 213 13.16 -29.04 -20.25
C SER A 213 13.90 -28.35 -19.09
N PHE A 214 13.55 -27.10 -18.76
CA PHE A 214 14.19 -26.35 -17.68
C PHE A 214 14.07 -27.05 -16.32
N PHE A 215 12.87 -27.53 -15.97
CA PHE A 215 12.66 -28.20 -14.68
C PHE A 215 13.17 -29.65 -14.65
N THR A 216 13.21 -30.32 -15.80
CA THR A 216 13.59 -31.75 -15.88
C THR A 216 15.09 -31.97 -16.06
N HIS A 217 15.79 -31.06 -16.74
CA HIS A 217 17.22 -31.17 -17.03
C HIS A 217 18.06 -30.13 -16.27
N GLY A 218 17.43 -29.10 -15.69
CA GLY A 218 18.13 -27.98 -15.06
C GLY A 218 18.88 -27.12 -16.10
N HIS A 219 19.51 -26.02 -15.68
CA HIS A 219 20.27 -25.17 -16.60
C HIS A 219 21.58 -25.86 -17.07
N GLU A 220 21.49 -26.76 -18.06
CA GLU A 220 22.63 -27.44 -18.69
C GLU A 220 23.50 -26.51 -19.54
N ALA A 221 24.13 -25.50 -18.92
CA ALA A 221 25.14 -24.67 -19.57
C ALA A 221 26.57 -25.21 -19.43
N ASN A 222 26.81 -26.38 -18.81
CA ASN A 222 28.20 -26.84 -18.63
C ASN A 222 28.44 -28.36 -18.53
N ARG A 223 27.90 -29.15 -19.46
CA ARG A 223 28.32 -30.57 -19.65
C ARG A 223 28.79 -30.90 -21.07
N ARG A 224 29.31 -29.93 -21.82
CA ARG A 224 29.94 -30.17 -23.13
C ARG A 224 31.43 -29.84 -23.23
N LEU A 225 32.10 -29.54 -22.11
CA LEU A 225 33.56 -29.36 -22.09
C LEU A 225 34.36 -30.61 -21.68
N SER A 226 33.72 -31.73 -21.30
CA SER A 226 34.44 -32.91 -20.80
C SER A 226 34.78 -33.97 -21.86
N ILE A 227 34.36 -33.81 -23.12
CA ILE A 227 34.50 -34.87 -24.15
C ILE A 227 35.66 -34.62 -25.14
N TRP A 228 36.33 -33.46 -25.07
CA TRP A 228 37.48 -33.15 -25.94
C TRP A 228 38.86 -33.29 -25.28
N GLY A 229 38.95 -33.92 -24.10
CA GLY A 229 40.21 -34.08 -23.35
C GLY A 229 40.91 -35.45 -23.48
N GLN A 230 40.38 -36.40 -24.26
CA GLN A 230 40.87 -37.79 -24.24
C GLN A 230 41.25 -38.38 -25.61
N ALA A 231 41.48 -37.56 -26.63
CA ALA A 231 41.80 -38.03 -27.99
C ALA A 231 43.22 -37.66 -28.50
N GLN A 232 44.14 -37.20 -27.63
CA GLN A 232 45.54 -36.98 -28.03
C GLN A 232 46.53 -37.40 -26.93
N SER A 233 46.69 -38.70 -26.71
CA SER A 233 47.95 -39.28 -26.22
C SER A 233 47.95 -40.80 -26.41
N SER A 234 48.01 -41.24 -27.67
CA SER A 234 48.25 -42.63 -28.02
C SER A 234 48.57 -42.75 -29.51
N LYS A 235 49.76 -43.27 -29.82
CA LYS A 235 50.43 -43.43 -31.14
C LYS A 235 51.06 -42.15 -31.70
N GLY A 236 52.38 -42.01 -31.83
CA GLY A 236 53.48 -42.95 -31.64
C GLY A 236 54.59 -42.59 -32.63
N GLU A 237 55.85 -42.61 -32.20
CA GLU A 237 56.94 -42.88 -33.12
C GLU A 237 58.09 -43.52 -32.39
N ARG A 238 58.47 -44.68 -32.93
CA ARG A 238 59.49 -45.59 -32.47
C ARG A 238 60.68 -45.40 -33.43
N ASP A 239 61.87 -45.53 -32.85
CA ASP A 239 63.13 -45.99 -33.49
C ASP A 239 64.01 -44.99 -34.27
N GLY A 240 65.25 -44.82 -33.78
CA GLY A 240 66.42 -45.22 -34.59
C GLY A 240 67.66 -44.30 -34.68
N HIS A 241 68.66 -44.60 -33.82
CA HIS A 241 70.12 -44.67 -34.08
C HIS A 241 71.04 -43.48 -34.44
N GLY A 242 72.20 -43.47 -33.74
CA GLY A 242 73.53 -42.99 -34.18
C GLY A 242 73.86 -41.57 -33.70
N GLN A 243 74.96 -41.28 -33.00
CA GLN A 243 76.27 -41.93 -32.82
C GLN A 243 76.74 -41.80 -31.38
#